data_AF-A0A7J6PG21-F1
#
_entry.id   AF-A0A7J6PG21-F1
#
_cell.length_a   1.000
_cell.length_b   1.000
_cell.length_c   1.000
_cell.angle_alpha   90.00
_cell.angle_beta   90.00
_cell.angle_gamma   90.00
#
_symmetry.space_group_name_H-M   'P 1'
#
loop_
_entity.id
_entity.type
_entity.pdbx_description
1 polymer ?
#
loop_
_entity_poly.entity_id
_entity_poly.type
_entity_poly.pdbx_seq_one_letter_code
_entity_poly.pdbx_strand_id
1 'polypeptide(L)'
;MPEAESRKRALDTDKVKSGPPEVIYGDSKIEVAGLSDPSEVPLARTFDESGLRKSLKEYLKEKFSTPSAIQAACWPLLLSGLDVVGVAETGSGKTLGFALPFMSKAMHKRDDGMMMVLSPTRELARQIHEVIVD
;
A
#
# COMPACT_ATOMS: atom_id res chain seq x y z
N MET A 1 -2.81 -24.82 -54.01
CA MET A 1 -2.50 -24.79 -52.56
C MET A 1 -1.34 -23.84 -52.36
N PRO A 2 -1.52 -22.62 -51.80
CA PRO A 2 -0.41 -21.71 -51.55
C PRO A 2 0.25 -22.02 -50.20
N GLU A 3 1.56 -21.83 -50.19
CA GLU A 3 2.51 -22.08 -49.11
C GLU A 3 2.16 -21.31 -47.83
N ALA A 4 2.18 -22.00 -46.70
CA ALA A 4 2.06 -21.38 -45.38
C ALA A 4 3.42 -20.77 -45.00
N GLU A 5 3.63 -19.50 -45.35
CA GLU A 5 4.76 -18.72 -44.84
C GLU A 5 4.68 -18.63 -43.32
N SER A 6 5.63 -19.34 -42.70
CA SER A 6 5.94 -19.34 -41.28
C SER A 6 6.33 -17.94 -40.79
N ARG A 7 5.35 -17.13 -40.38
CA ARG A 7 5.58 -15.91 -39.57
C ARG A 7 6.00 -16.31 -38.16
N LYS A 8 7.30 -16.56 -37.98
CA LYS A 8 7.94 -16.47 -36.66
C LYS A 8 7.84 -15.00 -36.22
N ARG A 9 6.83 -14.67 -35.39
CA ARG A 9 6.91 -13.49 -34.53
C ARG A 9 8.14 -13.71 -33.66
N ALA A 10 9.23 -13.01 -33.96
CA ALA A 10 10.29 -12.84 -32.99
C ALA A 10 9.63 -12.23 -31.75
N LEU A 11 9.58 -12.98 -30.65
CA LEU A 11 9.39 -12.35 -29.35
C LEU A 11 10.61 -11.44 -29.19
N ASP A 12 10.34 -10.14 -29.14
CA ASP A 12 11.29 -9.14 -28.70
C ASP A 12 11.72 -9.51 -27.27
N THR A 13 12.88 -10.16 -27.17
CA THR A 13 13.44 -10.68 -25.91
C THR A 13 13.94 -9.56 -24.99
N ASP A 14 13.98 -8.32 -25.46
CA ASP A 14 14.42 -7.16 -24.68
C ASP A 14 13.33 -6.60 -23.76
N LYS A 15 12.07 -7.08 -23.87
CA LYS A 15 10.96 -6.68 -22.98
C LYS A 15 10.71 -7.63 -21.81
N VAL A 16 11.66 -8.49 -21.47
CA VAL A 16 11.53 -9.44 -20.36
C VAL A 16 12.46 -9.05 -19.20
N LYS A 17 11.85 -8.40 -18.19
CA LYS A 17 12.22 -8.37 -16.75
C LYS A 17 13.26 -7.32 -16.27
N SER A 18 12.87 -6.05 -16.18
CA SER A 18 13.22 -5.33 -14.94
C SER A 18 12.25 -5.81 -13.86
N GLY A 19 12.74 -6.09 -12.65
CA GLY A 19 11.89 -6.40 -11.51
C GLY A 19 10.92 -5.25 -11.19
N PRO A 20 10.05 -5.39 -10.18
CA PRO A 20 9.29 -4.25 -9.68
C PRO A 20 10.24 -3.08 -9.38
N PRO A 21 9.86 -1.83 -9.69
CA PRO A 21 10.66 -0.68 -9.36
C PRO A 21 10.95 -0.64 -7.86
N GLU A 22 12.20 -0.30 -7.56
CA GLU A 22 12.72 -0.21 -6.21
C GLU A 22 12.88 1.26 -5.81
N VAL A 23 12.41 1.61 -4.62
CA VAL A 23 12.58 2.95 -4.05
C VAL A 23 13.05 2.85 -2.60
N ILE A 24 13.98 3.74 -2.23
CA ILE A 24 14.50 3.83 -0.86
C ILE A 24 13.65 4.78 -0.02
N TYR A 25 13.28 4.32 1.18
CA TYR A 25 12.54 5.07 2.18
C TYR A 25 13.22 4.91 3.54
N GLY A 26 13.96 5.93 4.00
CA GLY A 26 14.85 5.77 5.15
C GLY A 26 15.83 4.64 4.90
N ASP A 27 15.89 3.68 5.83
CA ASP A 27 16.72 2.47 5.72
C ASP A 27 16.00 1.29 5.04
N SER A 28 14.75 1.49 4.60
CA SER A 28 13.93 0.45 3.99
C SER A 28 13.99 0.50 2.47
N LYS A 29 14.01 -0.68 1.87
CA LYS A 29 13.83 -0.89 0.44
C LYS A 29 12.35 -1.24 0.16
N ILE A 30 11.70 -0.49 -0.72
CA ILE A 30 10.31 -0.71 -1.13
C ILE A 30 10.29 -1.16 -2.59
N GLU A 31 9.59 -2.27 -2.86
CA GLU A 31 9.32 -2.75 -4.21
C GLU A 31 7.81 -2.69 -4.47
N VAL A 32 7.40 -2.09 -5.58
CA VAL A 32 5.98 -1.99 -5.96
C VAL A 32 5.75 -2.62 -7.33
N ALA A 33 5.13 -3.80 -7.33
CA ALA A 33 4.77 -4.49 -8.57
C ALA A 33 3.66 -3.75 -9.32
N GLY A 34 3.65 -3.88 -10.65
CA GLY A 34 2.64 -3.27 -11.52
C GLY A 34 3.00 -1.86 -12.01
N LEU A 35 4.09 -1.28 -11.51
CA LEU A 35 4.72 -0.08 -12.03
C LEU A 35 6.03 -0.45 -12.75
N SER A 36 6.49 0.40 -13.66
CA SER A 36 7.77 0.22 -14.36
C SER A 36 8.80 1.30 -14.04
N ASP A 37 8.35 2.50 -13.66
CA ASP A 37 9.23 3.62 -13.33
C ASP A 37 9.25 3.86 -11.81
N PRO A 38 10.42 3.83 -11.13
CA PRO A 38 10.53 4.16 -9.72
C PRO A 38 10.01 5.54 -9.33
N SER A 39 10.04 6.51 -10.24
CA SER A 39 9.53 7.86 -10.00
C SER A 39 7.99 7.93 -9.96
N GLU A 40 7.31 6.92 -10.49
CA GLU A 40 5.85 6.79 -10.47
C GLU A 40 5.34 6.13 -9.18
N VAL A 41 6.22 5.59 -8.34
CA VAL A 41 5.82 4.93 -7.09
C VAL A 41 5.27 5.98 -6.12
N PRO A 42 3.96 5.95 -5.80
CA PRO A 42 3.39 6.96 -4.92
C PRO A 42 3.82 6.67 -3.48
N LEU A 43 4.58 7.59 -2.90
CA LEU A 43 5.07 7.50 -1.51
C LEU A 43 4.66 8.73 -0.72
N ALA A 44 3.95 8.50 0.38
CA ALA A 44 3.70 9.52 1.39
C ALA A 44 4.91 9.62 2.33
N ARG A 45 5.82 10.56 2.08
CA ARG A 45 7.03 10.75 2.90
C ARG A 45 6.75 11.49 4.20
N THR A 46 5.66 12.23 4.23
CA THR A 46 5.17 12.92 5.42
C THR A 46 3.71 12.55 5.68
N PHE A 47 3.24 12.76 6.91
CA PHE A 47 1.81 12.60 7.19
C PHE A 47 0.94 13.55 6.36
N ASP A 48 1.45 14.73 5.97
CA ASP A 48 0.71 15.67 5.14
C ASP A 48 0.49 15.17 3.70
N GLU A 49 1.45 14.42 3.16
CA GLU A 49 1.38 13.78 1.84
C GLU A 49 0.51 12.52 1.82
N SER A 50 0.15 11.97 2.98
CA SER A 50 -0.56 10.68 3.09
C SER A 50 -1.93 10.59 2.42
N GLY A 51 -2.55 11.73 2.10
CA GLY A 51 -3.95 11.78 1.67
C GLY A 51 -4.96 11.45 2.78
N LEU A 52 -4.50 11.19 4.01
CA LEU A 52 -5.37 10.97 5.15
C LEU A 52 -6.08 12.26 5.58
N ARG A 53 -7.22 12.12 6.25
CA ARG A 53 -7.96 13.24 6.85
C ARG A 53 -7.12 13.98 7.89
N LYS A 54 -7.39 15.29 8.03
CA LYS A 54 -6.66 16.19 8.91
C LYS A 54 -6.55 15.68 10.35
N SER A 55 -7.65 15.22 10.95
CA SER A 55 -7.66 14.71 12.32
C SER A 55 -6.74 13.49 12.52
N LEU A 56 -6.72 12.55 11.57
CA LEU A 56 -5.82 11.40 11.61
C LEU A 56 -4.36 11.82 11.45
N LYS A 57 -4.08 12.80 10.57
CA LYS A 57 -2.72 13.34 10.39
C LYS A 57 -2.22 14.03 11.66
N GLU A 58 -3.07 14.80 12.34
CA GLU A 58 -2.74 15.46 13.61
C GLU A 58 -2.44 14.43 14.70
N TYR A 59 -3.30 13.42 14.88
CA TYR A 59 -3.06 12.31 15.81
C TYR A 59 -1.72 11.59 15.54
N LEU A 60 -1.43 11.29 14.26
CA LEU A 60 -0.19 10.63 13.89
C LEU A 60 1.05 11.48 14.18
N LYS A 61 0.97 12.80 13.94
CA LYS A 61 2.08 13.74 14.21
C LYS A 61 2.41 13.87 15.69
N GLU A 62 1.44 13.64 16.57
CA GLU A 62 1.65 13.63 18.02
C GLU A 62 2.37 12.36 18.49
N LYS A 63 2.13 11.22 17.83
CA LYS A 63 2.65 9.91 18.22
C LYS A 63 3.92 9.48 17.48
N PHE A 64 4.14 9.98 16.26
CA PHE A 64 5.19 9.51 15.36
C PHE A 64 5.85 10.68 14.61
N SER A 65 7.11 10.50 14.20
CA SER A 65 7.83 11.50 13.43
C SER A 65 7.48 11.47 11.93
N THR A 66 7.35 10.26 11.36
CA THR A 66 7.08 10.03 9.93
C THR A 66 6.32 8.72 9.74
N PRO A 67 5.65 8.53 8.58
CA PRO A 67 5.06 7.25 8.23
C PRO A 67 6.11 6.14 8.16
N SER A 68 5.75 4.91 8.53
CA SER A 68 6.62 3.75 8.26
C SER A 68 6.68 3.43 6.76
N ALA A 69 7.68 2.68 6.31
CA ALA A 69 7.86 2.36 4.89
C ALA A 69 6.63 1.70 4.25
N ILE A 70 6.02 0.72 4.95
CA ILE A 70 4.81 0.06 4.44
C ILE A 70 3.59 0.99 4.45
N GLN A 71 3.48 1.90 5.42
CA GLN A 71 2.41 2.89 5.48
C GLN A 71 2.54 3.91 4.34
N ALA A 72 3.75 4.44 4.12
CA ALA A 72 4.07 5.41 3.08
C ALA A 72 3.70 4.91 1.68
N ALA A 73 3.94 3.62 1.41
CA ALA A 73 3.58 2.99 0.13
C ALA A 73 2.09 2.62 0.04
N CYS A 74 1.51 2.04 1.10
CA CYS A 74 0.14 1.53 1.03
C CYS A 74 -0.93 2.62 1.05
N TRP A 75 -0.76 3.69 1.83
CA TRP A 75 -1.80 4.71 2.00
C TRP A 75 -2.25 5.38 0.69
N PRO A 76 -1.36 5.92 -0.16
CA PRO A 76 -1.80 6.55 -1.41
C PRO A 76 -2.50 5.56 -2.36
N LEU A 77 -2.05 4.30 -2.41
CA LEU A 77 -2.65 3.24 -3.23
C LEU A 77 -4.04 2.81 -2.72
N LEU A 78 -4.19 2.61 -1.41
CA LEU A 78 -5.49 2.25 -0.82
C LEU A 78 -6.49 3.41 -0.89
N LEU A 79 -6.01 4.65 -0.74
CA LEU A 79 -6.85 5.83 -0.87
C LEU A 79 -7.31 6.08 -2.31
N SER A 80 -6.51 5.71 -3.33
CA SER A 80 -6.95 5.74 -4.73
C SER A 80 -7.96 4.64 -5.08
N GLY A 81 -8.21 3.69 -4.17
CA GLY A 81 -9.21 2.63 -4.33
C GLY A 81 -8.68 1.37 -5.00
N LEU A 82 -7.36 1.18 -5.01
CA LEU A 82 -6.74 -0.05 -5.50
C LEU A 82 -6.72 -1.14 -4.43
N ASP A 83 -6.79 -2.39 -4.88
CA ASP A 83 -6.50 -3.56 -4.06
C ASP A 83 -4.98 -3.70 -3.89
N VAL A 84 -4.52 -3.92 -2.66
CA VAL A 84 -3.09 -3.90 -2.33
C VAL A 84 -2.73 -5.15 -1.53
N VAL A 85 -1.64 -5.82 -1.95
CA VAL A 85 -0.96 -6.84 -1.15
C VAL A 85 0.30 -6.21 -0.55
N GLY A 86 0.27 -5.92 0.75
CA GLY A 86 1.40 -5.35 1.49
C GLY A 86 2.18 -6.43 2.23
N VAL A 87 3.45 -6.63 1.85
CA VAL A 87 4.36 -7.57 2.52
C VAL A 87 5.41 -6.79 3.29
N ALA A 88 5.45 -6.98 4.61
CA ALA A 88 6.46 -6.40 5.49
C ALA A 88 6.57 -7.25 6.76
N GLU A 89 7.64 -7.07 7.53
CA GLU A 89 7.86 -7.79 8.79
C GLU A 89 6.87 -7.38 9.91
N THR A 90 6.84 -8.17 10.98
CA THR A 90 6.06 -7.81 12.19
C THR A 90 6.65 -6.55 12.82
N GLY A 91 5.79 -5.65 13.30
CA GLY A 91 6.22 -4.36 13.85
C GLY A 91 6.36 -3.23 12.84
N SER A 92 6.30 -3.50 11.52
CA SER A 92 6.41 -2.44 10.50
C SER A 92 5.23 -1.45 10.43
N GLY A 93 4.21 -1.59 11.28
CA GLY A 93 3.05 -0.70 11.30
C GLY A 93 1.94 -1.04 10.28
N LYS A 94 1.90 -2.28 9.78
CA LYS A 94 0.90 -2.76 8.81
C LYS A 94 -0.56 -2.53 9.23
N THR A 95 -0.85 -2.65 10.53
CA THR A 95 -2.21 -2.49 11.08
C THR A 95 -2.78 -1.09 10.76
N LEU A 96 -2.03 -0.03 11.07
CA LEU A 96 -2.41 1.33 10.67
C LEU A 96 -2.28 1.57 9.15
N GLY A 97 -1.42 0.78 8.49
CA GLY A 97 -1.29 0.74 7.03
C GLY A 97 -2.61 0.47 6.32
N PHE A 98 -3.39 -0.51 6.78
CA PHE A 98 -4.72 -0.79 6.20
C PHE A 98 -5.88 -0.04 6.88
N ALA A 99 -5.79 0.25 8.18
CA ALA A 99 -6.94 0.76 8.94
C ALA A 99 -7.20 2.25 8.65
N LEU A 100 -6.15 3.06 8.57
CA LEU A 100 -6.30 4.51 8.43
C LEU A 100 -6.88 4.95 7.07
N PRO A 101 -6.52 4.35 5.92
CA PRO A 101 -7.19 4.63 4.65
C PRO A 101 -8.70 4.38 4.71
N PHE A 102 -9.13 3.30 5.36
CA PHE A 102 -10.53 3.00 5.58
C PHE A 102 -11.20 4.06 6.45
N MET A 103 -10.65 4.36 7.64
CA MET A 103 -11.20 5.39 8.55
C MET A 103 -11.28 6.76 7.86
N SER A 104 -10.27 7.11 7.06
CA SER A 104 -10.24 8.36 6.28
C SER A 104 -11.40 8.46 5.29
N LYS A 105 -11.78 7.34 4.64
CA LYS A 105 -12.90 7.26 3.70
C LYS A 105 -14.26 7.16 4.41
N ALA A 106 -14.36 6.33 5.45
CA ALA A 106 -15.61 6.02 6.15
C ALA A 106 -16.24 7.24 6.85
N MET A 107 -15.43 8.21 7.30
CA MET A 107 -15.92 9.43 7.95
C MET A 107 -16.66 10.42 7.02
N HIS A 108 -16.84 10.13 5.72
CA HIS A 108 -17.49 11.01 4.75
C HIS A 108 -19.01 10.86 4.65
N LYS A 109 -19.58 9.76 5.14
CA LYS A 109 -21.03 9.53 5.08
C LYS A 109 -21.53 9.09 6.44
N ARG A 110 -22.74 9.52 6.82
CA ARG A 110 -23.49 8.93 7.93
C ARG A 110 -23.96 7.49 7.61
N ASP A 111 -23.27 6.81 6.69
CA ASP A 111 -23.55 5.46 6.21
C ASP A 111 -22.41 4.57 6.70
N ASP A 112 -22.70 3.74 7.69
CA ASP A 112 -22.46 2.29 7.80
C ASP A 112 -21.20 1.68 7.13
N GLY A 113 -20.10 2.43 7.01
CA GLY A 113 -18.85 1.90 6.50
C GLY A 113 -18.42 0.74 7.37
N MET A 114 -18.48 -0.49 6.83
CA MET A 114 -18.02 -1.69 7.49
C MET A 114 -16.64 -2.08 7.00
N MET A 115 -15.73 -2.33 7.93
CA MET A 115 -14.43 -2.94 7.67
C MET A 115 -14.42 -4.33 8.29
N MET A 116 -14.10 -5.35 7.48
CA MET A 116 -13.88 -6.70 7.98
C MET A 116 -12.38 -7.01 7.94
N VAL A 117 -11.82 -7.32 9.11
CA VAL A 117 -10.42 -7.77 9.24
C VAL A 117 -10.42 -9.24 9.60
N LEU A 118 -9.86 -10.07 8.72
CA LEU A 118 -9.65 -11.48 8.97
C LEU A 118 -8.24 -11.69 9.54
N SER A 119 -8.15 -12.43 10.64
CA SER A 119 -6.91 -12.72 11.34
C SER A 119 -6.80 -14.22 11.59
N PRO A 120 -5.60 -14.82 11.46
CA PRO A 120 -5.46 -16.28 11.55
C PRO A 120 -5.61 -16.83 12.96
N THR A 121 -5.50 -15.97 13.99
CA THR A 121 -5.71 -16.36 15.40
C THR A 121 -6.48 -15.29 16.15
N ARG A 122 -7.16 -15.71 17.23
CA ARG A 122 -7.90 -14.81 18.12
C ARG A 122 -6.99 -13.79 18.80
N GLU A 123 -5.79 -14.21 19.16
CA GLU A 123 -4.79 -13.36 19.83
C GLU A 123 -4.34 -12.23 18.91
N LEU A 124 -4.10 -12.53 17.62
CA LEU A 124 -3.78 -11.49 16.63
C LEU A 124 -4.98 -10.60 16.33
N ALA A 125 -6.21 -11.15 16.28
CA ALA A 125 -7.42 -10.33 16.13
C ALA A 125 -7.57 -9.31 17.28
N ARG A 126 -7.30 -9.73 18.53
CA ARG A 126 -7.32 -8.85 19.70
C ARG A 126 -6.26 -7.74 19.59
N GLN A 127 -5.03 -8.08 19.20
CA GLN A 127 -3.97 -7.09 19.02
C GLN A 127 -4.32 -6.04 17.96
N ILE A 128 -4.92 -6.46 16.84
CA ILE A 128 -5.40 -5.54 15.80
C ILE A 128 -6.49 -4.63 16.35
N HIS A 129 -7.47 -5.20 17.07
CA HIS A 129 -8.55 -4.43 17.69
C HIS A 129 -8.01 -3.36 18.66
N GLU A 130 -7.06 -3.72 19.53
CA GLU A 130 -6.44 -2.78 20.47
C GLU A 130 -5.80 -1.59 19.76
N VAL A 131 -5.09 -1.82 18.65
CA VAL A 131 -4.48 -0.74 17.86
C VAL A 131 -5.52 0.16 17.19
N ILE A 132 -6.69 -0.37 16.83
CA ILE A 132 -7.74 0.40 16.12
C ILE A 132 -8.59 1.24 17.08
N VAL A 133 -8.75 0.79 18.33
CA VAL A 133 -9.61 1.44 19.33
C VAL A 133 -8.85 2.44 20.21
N ASP A 134 -7.52 2.39 20.25
CA ASP A 134 -6.63 3.32 20.99
C ASP A 134 -6.52 4.74 20.38
#